data_AF-A0A1W1WM11-F1
#
_entry.id   AF-A0A1W1WM11-F1
#
_cell.length_a   1.000
_cell.length_b   1.000
_cell.length_c   1.000
_cell.angle_alpha   90.00
_cell.angle_beta   90.00
_cell.angle_gamma   90.00
#
_symmetry.space_group_name_H-M   'P 1'
#
loop_
_entity.id
_entity.type
_entity.pdbx_description
1 polymer ?
#
loop_
_entity_poly.entity_id
_entity_poly.type
_entity_poly.pdbx_seq_one_letter_code
_entity_poly.pdbx_strand_id
1 'polypeptide(L)'
;MTTYQYLVGPHIWVKQTPQWNAVIETFSLPMFTDNQRARLMQWVDLDNRYVDWEAIHREATHYSPEQRTLLRIAHALHQDGDCQLSELGQLSSAGRSAAIMLIGLRYR
;
A
#
# COMPACT_ATOMS: atom_id res chain seq x y z
N MET A 1 3.27 16.39 14.29
CA MET A 1 3.06 16.30 12.83
C MET A 1 2.81 14.85 12.51
N THR A 2 1.63 14.51 12.00
CA THR A 2 1.24 13.13 11.70
C THR A 2 1.87 12.69 10.38
N THR A 3 2.22 11.41 10.26
CA THR A 3 2.86 10.78 9.09
C THR A 3 2.13 11.09 7.76
N TYR A 4 0.83 11.41 7.84
CA TYR A 4 0.02 11.93 6.73
C TYR A 4 0.59 13.23 6.12
N GLN A 5 1.17 14.14 6.92
CA GLN A 5 1.81 15.37 6.42
C GLN A 5 3.17 15.13 5.75
N TYR A 6 3.85 14.02 6.07
CA TYR A 6 5.09 13.63 5.41
C TYR A 6 4.82 13.05 4.03
N LEU A 7 3.76 12.24 3.92
CA LEU A 7 3.30 11.76 2.63
C LEU A 7 2.71 12.92 1.83
N VAL A 8 1.81 13.73 2.40
CA VAL A 8 1.06 14.85 1.77
C VAL A 8 1.81 16.19 1.73
N GLY A 9 3.13 16.18 1.97
CA GLY A 9 3.97 17.37 1.80
C GLY A 9 4.01 17.89 0.35
N PRO A 10 4.82 18.93 0.04
CA PRO A 10 4.85 19.63 -1.26
C PRO A 10 5.13 18.74 -2.49
N HIS A 11 5.39 17.46 -2.28
CA HIS A 11 5.60 16.41 -3.28
C HIS A 11 4.29 15.75 -3.78
N ILE A 12 3.13 15.87 -3.11
CA ILE A 12 1.84 15.37 -3.65
C ILE A 12 1.14 16.41 -4.52
N TRP A 13 1.81 16.79 -5.60
CA TRP A 13 1.12 17.14 -6.85
C TRP A 13 1.39 16.09 -7.93
N VAL A 14 1.81 14.88 -7.52
CA VAL A 14 1.81 13.72 -8.40
C VAL A 14 0.36 13.54 -8.86
N LYS A 15 0.10 13.71 -10.17
CA LYS A 15 -1.17 13.30 -10.78
C LYS A 15 -1.50 11.89 -10.29
N GLN A 16 -2.43 11.80 -9.35
CA GLN A 16 -2.81 10.60 -8.64
C GLN A 16 -3.43 9.64 -9.64
N THR A 17 -2.63 8.69 -10.13
CA THR A 17 -3.18 7.58 -10.90
C THR A 17 -3.73 6.55 -9.92
N PRO A 18 -4.78 5.79 -10.28
CA PRO A 18 -5.33 4.76 -9.40
C PRO A 18 -4.27 3.77 -8.88
N GLN A 19 -3.26 3.48 -9.70
CA GLN A 19 -2.11 2.63 -9.33
C GLN A 19 -1.29 3.21 -8.17
N TRP A 20 -0.97 4.51 -8.23
CA TRP A 20 -0.18 5.18 -7.19
C TRP A 20 -0.97 5.44 -5.92
N ASN A 21 -2.28 5.66 -6.05
CA ASN A 21 -3.17 5.76 -4.89
C ASN A 21 -3.17 4.47 -4.07
N ALA A 22 -3.15 3.30 -4.72
CA ALA A 22 -3.07 2.03 -4.01
C ALA A 22 -1.79 1.92 -3.16
N VAL A 23 -0.65 2.42 -3.64
CA VAL A 23 0.63 2.40 -2.91
C VAL A 23 0.58 3.31 -1.70
N ILE A 24 0.23 4.59 -1.92
CA ILE A 24 0.22 5.62 -0.87
C ILE A 24 -0.80 5.28 0.24
N GLU A 25 -1.99 4.82 -0.15
CA GLU A 25 -3.06 4.49 0.79
C GLU A 25 -2.72 3.24 1.60
N THR A 26 -2.11 2.22 0.97
CA THR A 26 -1.67 1.01 1.68
C THR A 26 -0.68 1.35 2.78
N PHE A 27 0.30 2.21 2.48
CA PHE A 27 1.32 2.57 3.46
C PHE A 27 0.76 3.48 4.55
N SER A 28 -0.28 4.24 4.24
CA SER A 28 -1.00 5.08 5.19
C SER A 28 -1.90 4.30 6.15
N LEU A 29 -2.12 3.00 5.91
CA LEU A 29 -3.00 2.19 6.76
C LEU A 29 -2.48 2.14 8.21
N PRO A 30 -3.37 2.24 9.22
CA PRO A 30 -3.00 2.25 10.64
C PRO A 30 -2.43 0.91 11.12
N MET A 31 -2.54 -0.13 10.29
CA MET A 31 -2.00 -1.46 10.53
C MET A 31 -0.50 -1.54 10.28
N PHE A 32 0.12 -0.54 9.64
CA PHE A 32 1.58 -0.41 9.61
C PHE A 32 2.04 0.55 10.71
N THR A 33 3.03 0.12 11.49
CA THR A 33 3.72 1.02 12.44
C THR A 33 4.56 2.05 11.69
N ASP A 34 4.92 3.16 12.33
CA ASP A 34 5.78 4.18 11.70
C ASP A 34 7.13 3.62 11.26
N ASN A 35 7.72 2.71 12.03
CA ASN A 35 8.97 2.05 11.67
C ASN A 35 8.81 1.17 10.42
N GLN A 36 7.72 0.41 10.32
CA GLN A 36 7.42 -0.40 9.13
C GLN A 36 7.18 0.49 7.90
N ARG A 37 6.44 1.59 8.06
CA ARG A 37 6.25 2.59 6.99
C ARG A 37 7.58 3.15 6.50
N ALA A 38 8.45 3.59 7.40
CA ALA A 38 9.75 4.14 7.04
C ALA A 38 10.61 3.13 6.27
N ARG A 39 10.59 1.86 6.68
CA ARG A 39 11.27 0.77 5.95
C ARG A 39 10.67 0.49 4.58
N LEU A 40 9.36 0.53 4.44
CA LEU A 40 8.71 0.32 3.14
C LEU A 40 9.00 1.49 2.18
N MET A 41 8.98 2.72 2.68
CA MET A 41 9.24 3.93 1.90
C MET A 41 10.64 4.01 1.31
N GLN A 42 11.63 3.30 1.88
CA GLN A 42 12.98 3.27 1.31
C GLN A 42 13.03 2.63 -0.11
N TRP A 43 11.99 1.86 -0.46
CA TRP A 43 11.84 1.16 -1.75
C TRP A 43 10.85 1.84 -2.69
N VAL A 44 10.42 3.06 -2.35
CA VAL A 44 9.51 3.87 -3.17
C VAL A 44 10.24 5.15 -3.60
N ASP A 45 10.46 5.26 -4.89
CA ASP A 45 10.97 6.47 -5.52
C ASP A 45 9.79 7.23 -6.14
N LEU A 46 9.34 8.27 -5.44
CA LEU A 46 8.22 9.11 -5.87
C LEU A 46 8.57 9.99 -7.07
N ASP A 47 9.83 10.39 -7.21
CA ASP A 47 10.29 11.27 -8.29
C ASP A 47 10.33 10.52 -9.62
N ASN A 48 10.86 9.28 -9.60
CA ASN A 48 10.93 8.42 -10.77
C ASN A 48 9.72 7.51 -10.95
N ARG A 49 8.72 7.59 -10.05
CA ARG A 49 7.55 6.71 -10.02
C ARG A 49 7.94 5.24 -10.12
N TYR A 50 8.85 4.83 -9.24
CA TYR A 50 9.33 3.47 -9.16
C TYR A 50 9.06 2.87 -7.79
N VAL A 51 8.66 1.60 -7.76
CA VAL A 51 8.44 0.84 -6.54
C VAL A 51 9.15 -0.50 -6.69
N ASP A 52 10.10 -0.78 -5.79
CA ASP A 52 10.74 -2.09 -5.71
C ASP A 52 9.85 -3.05 -4.90
N TRP A 53 8.89 -3.65 -5.60
CA TRP A 53 7.97 -4.61 -5.01
C TRP A 53 8.66 -5.89 -4.55
N GLU A 54 9.78 -6.29 -5.15
CA GLU A 54 10.51 -7.47 -4.71
C GLU A 54 11.12 -7.25 -3.32
N ALA A 55 11.77 -6.10 -3.14
CA ALA A 55 12.31 -5.71 -1.84
C ALA A 55 11.20 -5.54 -0.78
N ILE A 56 10.07 -4.93 -1.16
CA ILE A 56 8.89 -4.80 -0.29
C ILE A 56 8.36 -6.16 0.14
N HIS A 57 8.16 -7.12 -0.78
CA HIS A 57 7.66 -8.45 -0.43
C HIS A 57 8.65 -9.25 0.41
N ARG A 58 9.96 -9.05 0.19
CA ARG A 58 11.02 -9.64 1.02
C ARG A 58 10.97 -9.12 2.45
N GLU A 59 10.90 -7.80 2.64
CA GLU A 59 10.74 -7.19 3.98
C GLU A 59 9.41 -7.62 4.63
N ALA A 60 8.34 -7.72 3.83
CA ALA A 60 7.02 -8.10 4.31
C ALA A 60 6.99 -9.49 4.95
N THR A 61 7.96 -10.38 4.68
CA THR A 61 8.07 -11.67 5.38
C THR A 61 8.20 -11.54 6.90
N HIS A 62 8.69 -10.39 7.39
CA HIS A 62 8.79 -10.05 8.81
C HIS A 62 7.51 -9.44 9.39
N TYR A 63 6.47 -9.23 8.58
CA TYR A 63 5.21 -8.58 8.96
C TYR A 63 4.10 -9.62 9.20
N SER A 64 2.97 -9.15 9.73
CA SER A 64 1.83 -10.04 9.96
C SER A 64 1.29 -10.61 8.64
N PRO A 65 0.63 -11.78 8.65
CA PRO A 65 -0.03 -12.32 7.47
C PRO A 65 -1.00 -11.32 6.82
N GLU A 66 -1.72 -10.56 7.61
CA GLU A 66 -2.66 -9.54 7.15
C GLU A 66 -1.95 -8.39 6.41
N GLN A 67 -0.86 -7.87 6.98
CA GLN A 67 -0.04 -6.84 6.33
C GLN A 67 0.55 -7.32 5.01
N ARG A 68 1.03 -8.57 4.96
CA ARG A 68 1.54 -9.20 3.73
C ARG A 68 0.48 -9.29 2.64
N THR A 69 -0.73 -9.71 2.99
CA THR A 69 -1.83 -9.76 2.03
C THR A 69 -2.14 -8.37 1.49
N LEU A 70 -2.22 -7.35 2.35
CA LEU A 70 -2.49 -5.98 1.91
C LEU A 70 -1.40 -5.43 0.97
N LEU A 71 -0.13 -5.72 1.24
CA LEU A 71 0.97 -5.38 0.33
C LEU A 71 0.88 -6.10 -1.02
N ARG A 72 0.42 -7.36 -1.05
CA ARG A 72 0.16 -8.10 -2.30
C ARG A 72 -1.01 -7.49 -3.08
N ILE A 73 -2.08 -7.08 -2.40
CA ILE A 73 -3.21 -6.38 -3.02
C ILE A 73 -2.74 -5.06 -3.63
N ALA A 74 -1.98 -4.26 -2.88
CA ALA A 74 -1.40 -3.01 -3.34
C ALA A 74 -0.51 -3.20 -4.58
N HIS A 75 0.32 -4.24 -4.57
CA HIS A 75 1.16 -4.60 -5.71
C HIS A 75 0.32 -4.95 -6.94
N ALA A 76 -0.70 -5.79 -6.79
CA ALA A 76 -1.60 -6.15 -7.89
C ALA A 76 -2.29 -4.91 -8.48
N LEU A 77 -2.85 -4.04 -7.62
CA LEU A 77 -3.51 -2.80 -8.06
C LEU A 77 -2.53 -1.83 -8.75
N HIS A 78 -1.28 -1.74 -8.27
CA HIS A 78 -0.26 -0.91 -8.89
C HIS A 78 0.15 -1.41 -10.29
N GLN A 79 0.10 -2.72 -10.53
CA GLN A 79 0.41 -3.34 -11.83
C GLN A 79 -0.81 -3.53 -12.75
N ASP A 80 -1.96 -2.92 -12.42
CA ASP A 80 -3.24 -3.16 -13.10
C ASP A 80 -3.69 -4.64 -13.12
N GLY A 81 -3.16 -5.44 -12.20
CA GLY A 81 -3.56 -6.82 -11.98
C GLY A 81 -4.83 -6.96 -11.14
N ASP A 82 -5.44 -8.14 -11.21
CA ASP A 82 -6.62 -8.45 -10.41
C ASP A 82 -6.25 -9.03 -9.05
N CYS A 83 -6.93 -8.54 -8.01
CA CYS A 83 -6.87 -9.11 -6.68
C CYS A 83 -7.86 -10.27 -6.59
N GLN A 84 -7.41 -11.43 -6.10
CA GLN A 84 -8.32 -12.53 -5.82
C GLN A 84 -9.11 -12.25 -4.55
N LEU A 85 -10.44 -12.10 -4.67
CA LEU A 85 -11.34 -11.83 -3.55
C LEU A 85 -11.33 -12.93 -2.47
N SER A 86 -10.90 -14.14 -2.83
CA SER A 86 -10.71 -15.26 -1.91
C SER A 86 -9.68 -14.95 -0.81
N GLU A 87 -8.70 -14.09 -1.08
CA GLU A 87 -7.66 -13.70 -0.11
C GLU A 87 -8.21 -12.80 1.00
N LEU A 88 -9.36 -12.14 0.76
CA LEU A 88 -10.02 -11.27 1.74
C LEU A 88 -10.64 -12.05 2.90
N GLY A 89 -11.01 -13.31 2.67
CA GLY A 89 -11.66 -14.16 3.68
C GLY A 89 -10.78 -14.44 4.90
N GLN A 90 -9.46 -14.33 4.76
CA GLN A 90 -8.48 -14.56 5.82
C GLN A 90 -8.12 -13.29 6.61
N LEU A 91 -8.62 -12.13 6.19
CA LEU A 91 -8.32 -10.85 6.85
C LEU A 91 -9.27 -10.59 8.02
N SER A 92 -8.80 -9.84 9.01
CA SER A 92 -9.67 -9.33 10.08
C SER A 92 -10.75 -8.42 9.49
N SER A 93 -11.72 -8.00 10.31
CA SER A 93 -12.69 -7.01 9.83
C SER A 93 -12.00 -5.72 9.37
N ALA A 94 -10.96 -5.28 10.08
CA ALA A 94 -10.23 -4.07 9.71
C ALA A 94 -9.43 -4.26 8.42
N GLY A 95 -8.75 -5.40 8.24
CA GLY A 95 -8.02 -5.70 7.02
C GLY A 95 -8.92 -5.86 5.80
N ARG A 96 -10.11 -6.45 5.97
CA ARG A 96 -11.13 -6.50 4.90
C ARG A 96 -11.58 -5.10 4.48
N SER A 97 -11.88 -4.22 5.44
CA SER A 97 -12.25 -2.84 5.13
C SER A 97 -11.12 -2.09 4.42
N ALA A 98 -9.87 -2.27 4.86
CA ALA A 98 -8.70 -1.68 4.21
C ALA A 98 -8.54 -2.21 2.76
N ALA A 99 -8.65 -3.51 2.56
CA ALA A 99 -8.55 -4.11 1.23
C ALA A 99 -9.68 -3.67 0.29
N ILE A 100 -10.93 -3.59 0.78
CA ILE A 100 -12.06 -3.06 -0.01
C ILE A 100 -11.84 -1.60 -0.37
N MET A 101 -11.34 -0.78 0.56
CA MET A 101 -10.98 0.61 0.30
C MET A 101 -9.95 0.70 -0.84
N LEU A 102 -8.88 -0.09 -0.75
CA LEU A 102 -7.83 -0.13 -1.78
C LEU A 102 -8.37 -0.53 -3.15
N ILE A 103 -9.20 -1.59 -3.22
CA ILE A 103 -9.83 -2.02 -4.48
C ILE A 103 -10.77 -0.94 -5.02
N GLY A 104 -11.53 -0.28 -4.15
CA GLY A 104 -12.45 0.79 -4.53
C GLY A 104 -11.75 2.00 -5.17
N LEU A 105 -10.50 2.28 -4.80
CA LEU A 105 -9.71 3.37 -5.42
C LEU A 105 -9.39 3.13 -6.89
N ARG A 106 -9.42 1.87 -7.37
CA ARG A 106 -9.21 1.55 -8.78
C ARG A 106 -10.36 2.00 -9.68
N TYR A 107 -11.57 2.07 -9.15
CA TYR A 107 -12.81 2.30 -9.92
C TYR A 107 -13.36 3.74 -9.79
N ARG A 108 -12.53 4.66 -9.30
CA ARG A 108 -12.84 6.10 -9.23
C ARG A 108 -12.04 6.86 -10.27
#